data_AF-A0A2U2CKM2-F1
#
_entry.id   AF-A0A2U2CKM2-F1
#
_cell.length_a   1.000
_cell.length_b   1.000
_cell.length_c   1.000
_cell.angle_alpha   90.00
_cell.angle_beta   90.00
_cell.angle_gamma   90.00
#
_symmetry.space_group_name_H-M   'P 1'
#
loop_
_entity.id
_entity.type
_entity.pdbx_description
1 polymer ?
#
loop_
_entity_poly.entity_id
_entity_poly.type
_entity_poly.pdbx_seq_one_letter_code
_entity_poly.pdbx_strand_id
1 'polypeptide(L)'
;MTAAAPTDRTRLRRAHERGHHDRATIDAILDATPQCAVGYTIDGAPYVTPTLHWREGDHVYWHGSSASRALRACDRAEVCLTVSILDGFVLARSGFHHSVNSRSVMLFGTAFKVTDPAEKEARLTAFIDGLFPGRTGMLRPNTEQEIKSTTILGLEIAETSAKVRSGPPKDDEEDYELPIWAGVIPVAMQAGDPIRDTRNRDGVELPAHLRGWRWPG
;
A
#
# COMPACT_ATOMS: atom_id res chain seq x y z
N MET A 1 -17.71 0.22 -11.43
CA MET A 1 -17.47 1.67 -11.62
C MET A 1 -16.37 1.83 -12.66
N THR A 2 -16.49 2.83 -13.52
CA THR A 2 -15.61 3.02 -14.68
C THR A 2 -14.24 3.55 -14.27
N ALA A 3 -13.19 3.06 -14.93
CA ALA A 3 -11.83 3.57 -14.82
C ALA A 3 -11.82 5.10 -15.03
N ALA A 4 -11.13 5.85 -14.17
CA ALA A 4 -10.89 7.26 -14.43
C ALA A 4 -9.95 7.38 -15.64
N ALA A 5 -10.29 8.26 -16.59
CA ALA A 5 -9.44 8.50 -17.75
C ALA A 5 -8.07 9.06 -17.29
N PRO A 6 -6.96 8.65 -17.91
CA PRO A 6 -5.64 9.18 -17.55
C PRO A 6 -5.59 10.70 -17.72
N THR A 7 -5.07 11.40 -16.71
CA THR A 7 -4.73 12.83 -16.77
C THR A 7 -3.34 13.02 -17.37
N ASP A 8 -2.97 14.27 -17.67
CA ASP A 8 -1.60 14.60 -18.08
C ASP A 8 -0.53 14.21 -17.04
N ARG A 9 -0.90 14.27 -15.75
CA ARG A 9 -0.06 13.90 -14.61
C ARG A 9 0.06 12.39 -14.42
N THR A 10 -1.01 11.63 -14.72
CA THR A 10 -1.05 10.17 -14.52
C THR A 10 -0.71 9.35 -15.76
N ARG A 11 -0.67 9.96 -16.96
CA ARG A 11 -0.26 9.27 -18.18
C ARG A 11 1.21 8.84 -18.11
N LEU A 12 1.45 7.53 -18.20
CA LEU A 12 2.79 6.98 -18.30
C LEU A 12 3.44 7.38 -19.63
N ARG A 13 4.67 7.91 -19.57
CA ARG A 13 5.46 8.25 -20.76
C ARG A 13 6.46 7.17 -21.16
N ARG A 14 7.18 6.60 -20.19
CA ARG A 14 8.18 5.54 -20.42
C ARG A 14 7.62 4.17 -20.06
N ALA A 15 7.76 3.21 -20.98
CA ALA A 15 7.16 1.88 -20.88
C ALA A 15 5.65 1.97 -20.62
N HIS A 16 4.94 2.72 -21.46
CA HIS A 16 3.52 3.05 -21.31
C HIS A 16 2.63 1.82 -21.52
N GLU A 17 3.11 0.80 -22.22
CA GLU A 17 2.46 -0.51 -22.39
C GLU A 17 2.31 -1.26 -21.06
N ARG A 18 3.04 -0.84 -20.02
CA ARG A 18 2.94 -1.36 -18.65
C ARG A 18 1.97 -0.55 -17.77
N GLY A 19 1.35 0.47 -18.34
CA GLY A 19 0.44 1.37 -17.65
C GLY A 19 -0.95 0.79 -17.52
N HIS A 20 -1.52 0.88 -16.33
CA HIS A 20 -2.88 0.46 -16.03
C HIS A 20 -3.63 1.61 -15.35
N HIS A 21 -4.90 1.77 -15.73
CA HIS A 21 -5.79 2.80 -15.21
C HIS A 21 -7.16 2.23 -14.81
N ASP A 22 -7.38 0.94 -15.03
CA ASP A 22 -8.60 0.26 -14.59
C ASP A 22 -8.58 0.06 -13.07
N ARG A 23 -9.76 0.25 -12.46
CA ARG A 23 -9.93 0.11 -11.01
C ARG A 23 -9.62 -1.28 -10.51
N ALA A 24 -9.85 -2.32 -11.30
CA ALA A 24 -9.52 -3.69 -10.90
C ALA A 24 -8.02 -3.86 -10.61
N THR A 25 -7.16 -3.36 -11.49
CA THR A 25 -5.70 -3.41 -11.29
C THR A 25 -5.25 -2.50 -10.15
N ILE A 26 -5.79 -1.29 -10.06
CA ILE A 26 -5.46 -0.32 -8.99
C ILE A 26 -5.83 -0.89 -7.62
N ASP A 27 -7.07 -1.33 -7.47
CA ASP A 27 -7.60 -1.85 -6.20
C ASP A 27 -6.83 -3.12 -5.80
N ALA A 28 -6.52 -4.02 -6.73
CA ALA A 28 -5.72 -5.22 -6.46
C ALA A 28 -4.29 -4.90 -5.96
N ILE A 29 -3.66 -3.81 -6.42
CA ILE A 29 -2.34 -3.40 -5.93
C ILE A 29 -2.45 -2.78 -4.53
N LEU A 30 -3.47 -1.96 -4.28
CA LEU A 30 -3.72 -1.38 -2.96
C LEU A 30 -4.03 -2.45 -1.91
N ASP A 31 -4.82 -3.47 -2.27
CA ASP A 31 -5.21 -4.53 -1.35
C ASP A 31 -4.08 -5.54 -1.06
N ALA A 32 -3.10 -5.65 -1.96
CA ALA A 32 -2.00 -6.63 -1.85
C ALA A 32 -0.96 -6.30 -0.76
N THR A 33 -0.99 -5.10 -0.17
CA THR A 33 -0.09 -4.71 0.93
C THR A 33 -0.67 -3.55 1.73
N PRO A 34 -0.53 -3.51 3.07
CA PRO A 34 -0.97 -2.35 3.83
C PRO A 34 0.03 -1.20 3.73
N GLN A 35 1.28 -1.48 3.36
CA GLN A 35 2.33 -0.49 3.40
C GLN A 35 2.26 0.44 2.20
N CYS A 36 2.31 1.74 2.46
CA CYS A 36 2.44 2.78 1.45
C CYS A 36 3.47 3.82 1.86
N ALA A 37 3.76 4.74 0.94
CA ALA A 37 4.54 5.93 1.18
C ALA A 37 3.73 7.15 0.74
N VAL A 38 3.58 8.14 1.63
CA VAL A 38 2.84 9.38 1.34
C VAL A 38 3.85 10.51 1.13
N GLY A 39 3.87 11.04 -0.09
CA GLY A 39 4.59 12.24 -0.48
C GLY A 39 3.76 13.49 -0.22
N TYR A 40 4.36 14.48 0.43
CA TYR A 40 3.75 15.78 0.75
C TYR A 40 4.84 16.85 0.88
N THR A 41 4.45 18.12 1.03
CA THR A 41 5.40 19.23 1.19
C THR A 41 5.27 19.88 2.56
N ILE A 42 6.39 20.33 3.12
CA ILE A 42 6.43 21.23 4.28
C ILE A 42 7.44 22.33 3.96
N ASP A 43 7.01 23.59 4.07
CA ASP A 43 7.86 24.76 3.79
C ASP A 43 8.55 24.68 2.40
N GLY A 44 7.81 24.16 1.40
CA GLY A 44 8.29 23.95 0.03
C GLY A 44 9.21 22.74 -0.18
N ALA A 45 9.65 22.06 0.88
CA ALA A 45 10.49 20.87 0.79
C ALA A 45 9.65 19.58 0.68
N PRO A 46 10.01 18.63 -0.19
CA PRO A 46 9.31 17.36 -0.33
C PRO A 46 9.69 16.39 0.79
N TYR A 47 8.69 15.74 1.37
CA TYR A 47 8.83 14.67 2.35
C TYR A 47 8.11 13.43 1.86
N VAL A 48 8.59 12.26 2.28
CA VAL A 48 7.94 10.97 2.02
C VAL A 48 7.91 10.20 3.33
N THR A 49 6.71 9.91 3.83
CA THR A 49 6.54 9.15 5.08
C THR A 49 5.99 7.75 4.76
N PRO A 50 6.69 6.68 5.17
CA PRO A 50 6.14 5.33 5.13
C PRO A 50 5.06 5.19 6.21
N THR A 51 3.91 4.60 5.85
CA THR A 51 2.80 4.35 6.77
C THR A 51 1.99 3.14 6.32
N LEU A 52 0.99 2.77 7.12
CA LEU A 52 -0.05 1.82 6.71
C LEU A 52 -1.25 2.57 6.11
N HIS A 53 -1.88 1.94 5.13
CA HIS A 53 -3.14 2.36 4.55
C HIS A 53 -4.13 1.19 4.49
N TRP A 54 -5.39 1.53 4.26
CA TRP A 54 -6.42 0.58 3.87
C TRP A 54 -7.38 1.25 2.89
N ARG A 55 -8.07 0.43 2.11
CA ARG A 55 -9.05 0.87 1.11
C ARG A 55 -10.46 0.58 1.58
N GLU A 56 -11.37 1.54 1.40
CA GLU A 56 -12.81 1.33 1.55
C GLU A 56 -13.54 1.99 0.38
N GLY A 57 -14.10 1.17 -0.51
CA GLY A 57 -14.76 1.64 -1.73
C GLY A 57 -13.79 2.43 -2.62
N ASP A 58 -14.10 3.71 -2.81
CA ASP A 58 -13.34 4.64 -3.66
C ASP A 58 -12.34 5.50 -2.90
N HIS A 59 -12.02 5.14 -1.67
CA HIS A 59 -11.09 5.91 -0.84
C HIS A 59 -10.00 5.00 -0.28
N VAL A 60 -8.81 5.57 -0.14
CA VAL A 60 -7.76 5.06 0.74
C VAL A 60 -7.67 5.93 1.98
N TYR A 61 -7.35 5.32 3.10
CA TYR A 61 -7.20 6.00 4.38
C TYR A 61 -5.87 5.61 5.03
N TRP A 62 -5.32 6.52 5.82
CA TRP A 62 -4.17 6.27 6.69
C TRP A 62 -4.33 7.04 7.98
N HIS A 63 -3.66 6.59 9.05
CA HIS A 63 -3.79 7.20 10.36
C HIS A 63 -2.44 7.47 11.02
N GLY A 64 -2.47 8.22 12.12
CA GLY A 64 -1.31 8.43 12.99
C GLY A 64 -1.64 9.39 14.12
N SER A 65 -0.62 9.83 14.85
CA SER A 65 -0.81 10.76 15.98
C SER A 65 -1.43 12.09 15.53
N SER A 66 -2.36 12.64 16.30
CA SER A 66 -2.90 13.99 16.12
C SER A 66 -1.85 15.08 16.33
N ALA A 67 -0.73 14.74 16.97
CA ALA A 67 0.45 15.61 17.10
C ALA A 67 1.37 15.59 15.86
N SER A 68 1.13 14.69 14.89
CA SER A 68 2.01 14.51 13.73
C SER A 68 2.07 15.75 12.85
N ARG A 69 3.29 16.31 12.70
CA ARG A 69 3.57 17.39 11.74
C ARG A 69 3.24 16.96 10.31
N ALA A 70 3.51 15.71 9.95
CA ALA A 70 3.24 15.15 8.62
C ALA A 70 1.73 15.17 8.30
N LEU A 71 0.90 14.64 9.20
CA LEU A 71 -0.55 14.60 8.98
C LEU A 71 -1.18 16.00 8.94
N ARG A 72 -0.66 16.95 9.73
CA ARG A 72 -1.11 18.35 9.65
C ARG A 72 -0.76 18.99 8.31
N ALA A 73 0.40 18.67 7.75
CA ALA A 73 0.83 19.19 6.45
C ALA A 73 0.04 18.58 5.28
N CYS A 74 -0.53 17.38 5.47
CA CYS A 74 -1.35 16.72 4.46
C CYS A 74 -2.82 17.16 4.48
N ASP A 75 -3.36 17.62 5.62
CA ASP A 75 -4.78 17.99 5.73
C ASP A 75 -5.14 19.14 4.77
N ARG A 76 -6.07 18.88 3.84
CA ARG A 76 -6.47 19.81 2.77
C ARG A 76 -5.31 20.24 1.86
N ALA A 77 -4.29 19.39 1.71
CA ALA A 77 -3.16 19.61 0.82
C ALA A 77 -3.06 18.51 -0.24
N GLU A 78 -2.46 18.86 -1.38
CA GLU A 78 -2.09 17.88 -2.41
C GLU A 78 -1.05 16.91 -1.85
N VAL A 79 -1.33 15.62 -2.00
CA VAL A 79 -0.43 14.53 -1.63
C VAL A 79 -0.28 13.54 -2.78
N CYS A 80 0.75 12.71 -2.69
CA CYS A 80 0.89 11.53 -3.52
C CYS A 80 1.03 10.29 -2.63
N LEU A 81 0.02 9.41 -2.63
CA LEU A 81 0.14 8.11 -1.96
C LEU A 81 0.66 7.09 -2.97
N THR A 82 1.76 6.42 -2.63
CA THR A 82 2.41 5.42 -3.49
C THR A 82 2.44 4.07 -2.79
N VAL A 83 2.01 3.02 -3.50
CA VAL A 83 2.23 1.62 -3.12
C VAL A 83 3.14 0.99 -4.16
N SER A 84 4.14 0.22 -3.71
CA SER A 84 5.12 -0.46 -4.55
C SER A 84 5.41 -1.85 -4.00
N ILE A 85 5.34 -2.86 -4.86
CA ILE A 85 5.55 -4.27 -4.53
C ILE A 85 6.59 -4.84 -5.48
N LEU A 86 7.63 -5.46 -4.93
CA LEU A 86 8.66 -6.18 -5.67
C LEU A 86 8.25 -7.65 -5.81
N ASP A 87 8.06 -8.11 -7.06
CA ASP A 87 7.63 -9.48 -7.37
C ASP A 87 8.77 -10.35 -7.91
N GLY A 88 9.92 -9.77 -8.29
CA GLY A 88 11.11 -10.54 -8.64
C GLY A 88 12.24 -9.75 -9.29
N PHE A 89 13.45 -10.29 -9.23
CA PHE A 89 14.61 -9.76 -9.96
C PHE A 89 14.66 -10.40 -11.34
N VAL A 90 14.79 -9.58 -12.38
CA VAL A 90 14.93 -10.06 -13.76
C VAL A 90 16.38 -9.96 -14.20
N LEU A 91 16.95 -11.14 -14.44
CA LEU A 91 18.34 -11.35 -14.76
C LEU A 91 18.45 -11.60 -16.27
N ALA A 92 18.93 -10.59 -16.99
CA ALA A 92 19.13 -10.64 -18.44
C ALA A 92 20.57 -11.03 -18.76
N ARG A 93 20.89 -11.25 -20.03
CA ARG A 93 22.26 -11.57 -20.49
C ARG A 93 23.14 -10.34 -20.60
N SER A 94 22.51 -9.20 -20.88
CA SER A 94 23.16 -7.88 -20.85
C SER A 94 22.84 -7.14 -19.55
N GLY A 95 23.86 -6.44 -19.01
CA GLY A 95 23.72 -5.58 -17.84
C GLY A 95 22.62 -4.51 -18.00
N PHE A 96 22.38 -4.06 -19.23
CA PHE A 96 21.39 -3.04 -19.56
C PHE A 96 19.94 -3.54 -19.48
N HIS A 97 19.71 -4.83 -19.77
CA HIS A 97 18.38 -5.43 -19.80
C HIS A 97 17.93 -6.00 -18.45
N HIS A 98 18.78 -5.92 -17.41
CA HIS A 98 18.37 -6.20 -16.03
C HIS A 98 17.20 -5.33 -15.59
N SER A 99 16.28 -5.92 -14.83
CA SER A 99 15.09 -5.22 -14.37
C SER A 99 14.48 -5.89 -13.13
N VAL A 100 13.26 -5.48 -12.77
CA VAL A 100 12.46 -6.11 -11.71
C VAL A 100 11.06 -6.36 -12.21
N ASN A 101 10.46 -7.50 -11.82
CA ASN A 101 9.02 -7.66 -11.85
C ASN A 101 8.45 -6.93 -10.64
N SER A 102 7.44 -6.10 -10.85
CA SER A 102 6.91 -5.22 -9.82
C SER A 102 5.52 -4.73 -10.18
N ARG A 103 4.76 -4.40 -9.15
CA ARG A 103 3.49 -3.68 -9.24
C ARG A 103 3.59 -2.40 -8.43
N SER A 104 3.11 -1.29 -8.96
CA SER A 104 3.03 -0.04 -8.21
C SER A 104 1.82 0.77 -8.61
N VAL A 105 1.27 1.54 -7.68
CA VAL A 105 0.25 2.55 -7.95
C VAL A 105 0.59 3.86 -7.27
N MET A 106 0.35 4.97 -7.97
CA MET A 106 0.42 6.33 -7.45
C MET A 106 -0.97 6.95 -7.48
N LEU A 107 -1.41 7.53 -6.36
CA LEU A 107 -2.66 8.24 -6.19
C LEU A 107 -2.35 9.70 -5.90
N PHE A 108 -2.95 10.61 -6.66
CA PHE A 108 -2.80 12.04 -6.49
C PHE A 108 -4.13 12.67 -6.07
N GLY A 109 -4.04 13.69 -5.25
CA GLY A 109 -5.19 14.53 -4.92
C GLY A 109 -5.03 15.22 -3.58
N THR A 110 -6.09 15.90 -3.16
CA THR A 110 -6.12 16.65 -1.92
C THR A 110 -6.64 15.76 -0.80
N ALA A 111 -5.82 15.49 0.21
CA ALA A 111 -6.24 14.68 1.34
C ALA A 111 -7.26 15.42 2.21
N PHE A 112 -8.18 14.69 2.83
CA PHE A 112 -9.15 15.25 3.77
C PHE A 112 -9.09 14.53 5.11
N LYS A 113 -9.37 15.26 6.18
CA LYS A 113 -9.42 14.70 7.54
C LYS A 113 -10.80 14.17 7.89
N VAL A 114 -10.85 12.97 8.45
CA VAL A 114 -12.06 12.42 9.08
C VAL A 114 -12.23 13.07 10.45
N THR A 115 -13.31 13.83 10.63
CA THR A 115 -13.54 14.64 11.86
C THR A 115 -14.58 14.07 12.79
N ASP A 116 -15.57 13.34 12.27
CA ASP A 116 -16.61 12.72 13.09
C ASP A 116 -16.04 11.57 13.94
N PRO A 117 -16.18 11.58 15.28
CA PRO A 117 -15.64 10.53 16.14
C PRO A 117 -16.18 9.13 15.83
N ALA A 118 -17.47 9.01 15.50
CA ALA A 118 -18.08 7.72 15.19
C ALA A 118 -17.55 7.17 13.86
N GLU A 119 -17.40 8.03 12.85
CA GLU A 119 -16.73 7.65 11.61
C GLU A 119 -15.28 7.23 11.87
N LYS A 120 -14.51 7.96 12.67
CA LYS A 120 -13.12 7.56 12.98
C LYS A 120 -13.03 6.19 13.62
N GLU A 121 -13.93 5.88 14.55
CA GLU A 121 -14.00 4.57 15.18
C GLU A 121 -14.36 3.46 14.17
N ALA A 122 -15.34 3.70 13.30
CA ALA A 122 -15.71 2.77 12.24
C ALA A 122 -14.54 2.50 11.28
N ARG A 123 -13.80 3.54 10.87
CA ARG A 123 -12.65 3.41 9.95
C ARG A 123 -11.46 2.69 10.61
N LEU A 124 -11.17 2.96 11.88
CA LEU A 124 -10.14 2.21 12.63
C LEU A 124 -10.54 0.75 12.82
N THR A 125 -11.83 0.49 12.99
CA THR A 125 -12.37 -0.87 13.06
C THR A 125 -12.18 -1.60 11.73
N ALA A 126 -12.55 -0.96 10.62
CA ALA A 126 -12.37 -1.49 9.27
C ALA A 126 -10.88 -1.77 8.97
N PHE A 127 -9.97 -0.89 9.38
CA PHE A 127 -8.54 -1.13 9.25
C PHE A 127 -8.09 -2.39 10.00
N ILE A 128 -8.45 -2.52 11.28
CA ILE A 128 -8.00 -3.66 12.11
C ILE A 128 -8.62 -4.96 11.60
N ASP A 129 -9.92 -5.00 11.34
CA ASP A 129 -10.61 -6.21 10.91
C ASP A 129 -10.32 -6.57 9.45
N GLY A 130 -9.94 -5.60 8.62
CA GLY A 130 -9.41 -5.87 7.28
C GLY A 130 -8.10 -6.66 7.32
N LEU A 131 -7.25 -6.40 8.33
CA LEU A 131 -6.02 -7.16 8.56
C LEU A 131 -6.26 -8.47 9.31
N PHE A 132 -7.10 -8.41 10.34
CA PHE A 132 -7.32 -9.49 11.29
C PHE A 132 -8.84 -9.67 11.49
N PRO A 133 -9.52 -10.42 10.61
CA PRO A 133 -10.98 -10.53 10.66
C PRO A 133 -11.52 -10.93 12.04
N GLY A 134 -12.41 -10.08 12.58
CA GLY A 134 -13.06 -10.26 13.89
C GLY A 134 -12.19 -9.89 15.09
N ARG A 135 -11.00 -9.31 14.87
CA ARG A 135 -10.07 -8.95 15.94
C ARG A 135 -10.65 -7.87 16.85
N THR A 136 -11.32 -6.86 16.31
CA THR A 136 -11.86 -5.75 17.11
C THR A 136 -12.87 -6.22 18.17
N GLY A 137 -13.70 -7.22 17.85
CA GLY A 137 -14.65 -7.83 18.78
C GLY A 137 -14.01 -8.54 19.98
N MET A 138 -12.69 -8.76 19.95
CA MET A 138 -11.92 -9.37 21.03
C MET A 138 -11.08 -8.37 21.82
N LEU A 139 -10.97 -7.12 21.35
CA LEU A 139 -10.20 -6.08 22.01
C LEU A 139 -11.07 -5.34 23.03
N ARG A 140 -10.43 -4.69 24.00
CA ARG A 140 -11.15 -3.68 24.79
C ARG A 140 -11.59 -2.53 23.85
N PRO A 141 -12.71 -1.87 24.15
CA PRO A 141 -13.08 -0.66 23.43
C PRO A 141 -11.99 0.42 23.48
N ASN A 142 -11.95 1.25 22.44
CA ASN A 142 -11.13 2.45 22.44
C ASN A 142 -11.67 3.44 23.48
N THR A 143 -10.76 4.08 24.19
CA THR A 143 -11.09 5.22 25.04
C THR A 143 -11.31 6.47 24.19
N GLU A 144 -12.07 7.44 24.70
CA GLU A 144 -12.23 8.73 24.02
C GLU A 144 -10.89 9.42 23.75
N GLN A 145 -9.93 9.28 24.68
CA GLN A 145 -8.62 9.91 24.53
C GLN A 145 -7.83 9.28 23.37
N GLU A 146 -7.91 7.95 23.19
CA GLU A 146 -7.28 7.27 22.06
C GLU A 146 -7.86 7.77 20.74
N ILE A 147 -9.19 7.84 20.62
CA ILE A 147 -9.85 8.38 19.43
C ILE A 147 -9.48 9.85 19.17
N LYS A 148 -9.41 10.69 20.22
CA LYS A 148 -8.98 12.10 20.11
C LYS A 148 -7.50 12.23 19.71
N SER A 149 -6.65 11.31 20.16
CA SER A 149 -5.20 11.32 19.89
C SER A 149 -4.80 10.76 18.53
N THR A 150 -5.73 10.13 17.81
CA THR A 150 -5.50 9.61 16.45
C THR A 150 -6.06 10.56 15.41
N THR A 151 -5.33 10.86 14.34
CA THR A 151 -5.84 11.51 13.12
C THR A 151 -5.97 10.45 12.04
N ILE A 152 -7.06 10.51 11.26
CA ILE A 152 -7.25 9.72 10.04
C ILE A 152 -7.38 10.71 8.89
N LEU A 153 -6.64 10.47 7.82
CA LEU A 153 -6.77 11.16 6.55
C LEU A 153 -7.31 10.18 5.51
N GLY A 154 -8.10 10.69 4.57
CA GLY A 154 -8.60 9.99 3.41
C GLY A 154 -8.14 10.67 2.12
N LEU A 155 -8.08 9.88 1.05
CA LEU A 155 -7.81 10.32 -0.31
C LEU A 155 -8.71 9.55 -1.28
N GLU A 156 -9.38 10.25 -2.18
CA GLU A 156 -10.21 9.63 -3.22
C GLU A 156 -9.33 8.95 -4.29
N ILE A 157 -9.73 7.77 -4.73
CA ILE A 157 -9.08 7.00 -5.80
C ILE A 157 -9.59 7.51 -7.16
N ALA A 158 -9.39 8.80 -7.41
CA ALA A 158 -9.87 9.49 -8.61
C ALA A 158 -8.76 9.68 -9.65
N GLU A 159 -7.60 10.22 -9.24
CA GLU A 159 -6.48 10.48 -10.14
C GLU A 159 -5.31 9.54 -9.84
N THR A 160 -5.18 8.49 -10.65
CA THR A 160 -4.26 7.38 -10.36
C THR A 160 -3.49 6.89 -11.57
N SER A 161 -2.31 6.31 -11.33
CA SER A 161 -1.56 5.56 -12.33
C SER A 161 -0.98 4.29 -11.72
N ALA A 162 -1.22 3.16 -12.36
CA ALA A 162 -0.57 1.91 -12.02
C ALA A 162 0.46 1.53 -13.08
N LYS A 163 1.54 0.86 -12.64
CA LYS A 163 2.57 0.30 -13.51
C LYS A 163 2.88 -1.11 -13.09
N VAL A 164 2.80 -2.04 -14.03
CA VAL A 164 3.00 -3.47 -13.77
C VAL A 164 4.04 -4.05 -14.73
N ARG A 165 5.00 -4.78 -14.19
CA ARG A 165 5.94 -5.59 -14.98
C ARG A 165 5.96 -7.01 -14.44
N SER A 166 5.76 -7.97 -15.33
CA SER A 166 5.90 -9.39 -15.08
C SER A 166 6.63 -10.06 -16.25
N GLY A 167 7.00 -11.33 -16.07
CA GLY A 167 7.59 -12.17 -17.12
C GLY A 167 9.12 -12.17 -17.16
N PRO A 168 9.69 -12.79 -18.22
CA PRO A 168 11.13 -13.02 -18.38
C PRO A 168 11.92 -11.74 -18.73
N PRO A 169 13.27 -11.82 -18.76
CA PRO A 169 14.09 -10.80 -19.44
C PRO A 169 13.72 -10.67 -20.92
N LYS A 170 14.03 -9.50 -21.49
CA LYS A 170 13.91 -9.22 -22.93
C LYS A 170 15.29 -8.75 -23.41
N ASP A 171 16.14 -9.70 -23.79
CA ASP A 171 17.45 -9.43 -24.37
C ASP A 171 17.34 -9.04 -25.85
N ASP A 172 18.41 -8.45 -26.39
CA ASP A 172 18.54 -8.26 -27.84
C ASP A 172 18.78 -9.61 -28.53
N GLU A 173 18.39 -9.75 -29.80
CA GLU A 173 18.38 -11.05 -30.49
C GLU A 173 19.77 -11.72 -30.48
N GLU A 174 20.83 -10.94 -30.69
CA GLU A 174 22.22 -11.44 -30.69
C GLU A 174 22.70 -11.97 -29.33
N ASP A 175 22.13 -11.48 -28.23
CA ASP A 175 22.53 -11.88 -26.88
C ASP A 175 22.05 -13.30 -26.56
N TYR A 176 21.01 -13.82 -27.22
CA TYR A 176 20.49 -15.17 -26.93
C TYR A 176 21.48 -16.30 -27.25
N GLU A 177 22.43 -16.05 -28.15
CA GLU A 177 23.52 -16.99 -28.48
C GLU A 177 24.66 -16.98 -27.45
N LEU A 178 24.69 -15.99 -26.55
CA LEU A 178 25.71 -15.91 -25.50
C LEU A 178 25.47 -17.00 -24.45
N PRO A 179 26.52 -17.69 -23.96
CA PRO A 179 26.41 -18.74 -22.94
C PRO A 179 26.23 -18.14 -21.53
N ILE A 180 25.29 -17.21 -21.37
CA ILE A 180 24.99 -16.50 -20.12
C ILE A 180 23.60 -16.92 -19.65
N TRP A 181 23.48 -17.32 -18.39
CA TRP A 181 22.19 -17.66 -17.79
C TRP A 181 21.32 -16.41 -17.64
N ALA A 182 20.04 -16.52 -18.00
CA ALA A 182 19.04 -15.47 -17.86
C ALA A 182 17.75 -16.06 -17.29
N GLY A 183 17.03 -15.28 -16.50
CA GLY A 183 15.84 -15.75 -15.81
C GLY A 183 15.26 -14.74 -14.83
N VAL A 184 14.42 -15.24 -13.92
CA VAL A 184 13.78 -14.44 -12.88
C VAL A 184 14.02 -15.11 -11.53
N ILE A 185 14.38 -14.33 -10.52
CA ILE A 185 14.32 -14.74 -9.11
C ILE A 185 13.03 -14.15 -8.53
N PRO A 186 11.97 -14.95 -8.31
CA PRO A 186 10.73 -14.46 -7.74
C PRO A 186 10.94 -13.95 -6.31
N VAL A 187 10.22 -12.90 -5.94
CA VAL A 187 10.21 -12.31 -4.59
C VAL A 187 8.76 -12.24 -4.13
N ALA A 188 8.50 -12.64 -2.89
CA ALA A 188 7.18 -12.57 -2.28
C ALA A 188 7.30 -12.23 -0.79
N MET A 189 6.32 -11.53 -0.26
CA MET A 189 6.18 -11.33 1.18
C MET A 189 5.64 -12.61 1.83
N GLN A 190 6.25 -13.03 2.94
CA GLN A 190 5.80 -14.17 3.72
C GLN A 190 5.57 -13.75 5.17
N ALA A 191 4.34 -13.99 5.66
CA ALA A 191 4.04 -13.86 7.08
C ALA A 191 4.63 -15.06 7.85
N GLY A 192 5.30 -14.78 8.97
CA GLY A 192 5.78 -15.81 9.89
C GLY A 192 4.69 -16.24 10.89
N ASP A 193 5.03 -17.20 11.75
CA ASP A 193 4.13 -17.65 12.82
C ASP A 193 3.97 -16.56 13.91
N PRO A 194 2.79 -16.41 14.53
CA PRO A 194 2.58 -15.45 15.61
C PRO A 194 3.51 -15.71 16.80
N ILE A 195 4.23 -14.67 17.22
CA ILE A 195 5.11 -14.70 18.40
C ILE A 195 4.31 -14.22 19.61
N ARG A 196 4.22 -15.04 20.65
CA ARG A 196 3.50 -14.72 21.88
C ARG A 196 4.19 -13.59 22.65
N ASP A 197 3.42 -12.61 23.13
CA ASP A 197 3.90 -11.62 24.10
C ASP A 197 4.30 -12.32 25.41
N THR A 198 5.51 -12.06 25.90
CA THR A 198 6.03 -12.60 27.16
C THR A 198 5.23 -12.14 28.38
N ARG A 199 4.46 -11.05 28.25
CA ARG A 199 3.57 -10.51 29.31
C ARG A 199 2.15 -11.06 29.28
N ASN A 200 1.80 -11.90 28.31
CA ASN A 200 0.49 -12.56 28.32
C ASN A 200 0.34 -13.41 29.57
N ARG A 201 -0.77 -13.22 30.29
CA ARG A 201 -1.14 -14.03 31.46
C ARG A 201 -1.22 -15.52 31.10
N ASP A 202 -1.08 -16.37 32.11
CA ASP A 202 -1.24 -17.81 31.95
C ASP A 202 -2.64 -18.15 31.42
N GLY A 203 -2.71 -19.13 30.51
CA GLY A 203 -3.94 -19.55 29.84
C GLY A 203 -4.46 -18.63 28.73
N VAL A 204 -3.79 -17.50 28.44
CA VAL A 204 -4.12 -16.69 27.26
C VAL A 204 -3.57 -17.36 25.99
N GLU A 205 -4.46 -18.05 25.30
CA GLU A 205 -4.18 -18.77 24.06
C GLU A 205 -4.21 -17.87 22.82
N LEU A 206 -3.47 -18.27 21.79
CA LEU A 206 -3.54 -17.64 20.46
C LEU A 206 -4.95 -17.84 19.86
N PRO A 207 -5.67 -16.75 19.51
CA PRO A 207 -6.97 -16.84 18.85
C PRO A 207 -6.92 -17.70 17.59
N ALA A 208 -7.94 -18.54 17.39
CA ALA A 208 -7.96 -19.50 16.28
C ALA A 208 -7.79 -18.85 14.91
N HIS A 209 -8.39 -17.67 14.68
CA HIS A 209 -8.30 -16.93 13.41
C HIS A 209 -6.89 -16.39 13.10
N LEU A 210 -5.98 -16.37 14.09
CA LEU A 210 -4.59 -15.96 13.89
C LEU A 210 -3.66 -17.17 13.66
N ARG A 211 -4.12 -18.40 13.88
CA ARG A 211 -3.32 -19.60 13.62
C ARG A 211 -3.15 -19.77 12.12
N GLY A 212 -1.90 -19.81 11.66
CA GLY A 212 -1.62 -19.89 10.22
C GLY A 212 -2.13 -18.68 9.44
N TRP A 213 -2.26 -17.52 10.09
CA TRP A 213 -2.67 -16.28 9.45
C TRP A 213 -1.84 -16.03 8.19
N ARG A 214 -2.53 -15.54 7.16
CA ARG A 214 -1.96 -15.12 5.89
C ARG A 214 -2.49 -13.73 5.60
N TRP A 215 -1.70 -12.97 4.84
CA TRP A 215 -2.19 -11.71 4.30
C TRP A 215 -3.49 -11.97 3.53
N PRO A 216 -4.60 -11.26 3.84
CA PRO A 216 -5.90 -11.52 3.23
C PRO A 216 -6.09 -10.94 1.82
N GLY A 217 -5.06 -10.31 1.22
CA GLY A 217 -5.07 -9.72 -0.11
C GLY A 217 -4.19 -10.40 -1.15
#